data_AF-A0A9E5F2P7-F1
#
_entry.id   AF-A0A9E5F2P7-F1
#
_cell.length_a   1.000
_cell.length_b   1.000
_cell.length_c   1.000
_cell.angle_alpha   90.00
_cell.angle_beta   90.00
_cell.angle_gamma   90.00
#
_symmetry.space_group_name_H-M   'P 1'
#
loop_
_entity.id
_entity.type
_entity.pdbx_description
1 polymer ?
#
loop_
_entity_poly.entity_id
_entity_poly.type
_entity_poly.pdbx_seq_one_letter_code
_entity_poly.pdbx_strand_id
1 'polypeptide(L)'
;MKIFILSLVAFVLCSNFALASDQSSMVSAEFSKTKSDLQNHFNLIKKSLRDLELEKAKAIREAKAQALKDQEGIKAFETYDVLISSRYVDNEGKYLSSLEVSPKDHENLNVLFQSYLRTNPLVGRLSAGHARRYISWAIDRLKELHQFNADPSEKNNPDLEILARMTKENENSLGTVTELASRLGVKLEEASALAEMGKDPNQVSERAPASVRTR
;
A
#
# COMPACT_ATOMS: atom_id res chain seq x y z
N MET A 1 -60.75 -57.54 17.19
CA MET A 1 -59.47 -57.46 16.45
C MET A 1 -59.47 -56.28 15.46
N LYS A 2 -59.71 -55.04 15.92
CA LYS A 2 -59.75 -53.82 15.10
C LYS A 2 -58.99 -52.61 15.68
N ILE A 3 -58.47 -52.73 16.92
CA ILE A 3 -57.81 -51.62 17.64
C ILE A 3 -56.29 -51.60 17.41
N PHE A 4 -55.69 -52.72 17.00
CA PHE A 4 -54.24 -52.81 16.76
C PHE A 4 -53.78 -52.21 15.41
N ILE A 5 -54.66 -52.12 14.41
CA ILE A 5 -54.29 -51.63 13.06
C ILE A 5 -54.26 -50.09 13.00
N LEU A 6 -55.06 -49.40 13.83
CA LEU A 6 -55.04 -47.92 13.88
C LEU A 6 -53.76 -47.36 14.54
N SER A 7 -53.14 -48.10 15.46
CA SER A 7 -51.91 -47.68 16.15
C SER A 7 -50.67 -47.73 15.24
N LEU A 8 -50.58 -48.76 14.38
CA LEU A 8 -49.43 -48.94 13.50
C LEU A 8 -49.39 -47.92 12.34
N VAL A 9 -50.56 -47.53 11.83
CA VAL A 9 -50.67 -46.51 10.77
C VAL A 9 -50.36 -45.10 11.30
N ALA A 10 -50.76 -44.78 12.54
CA ALA A 10 -50.41 -43.52 13.18
C ALA A 10 -48.91 -43.41 13.49
N PHE A 11 -48.25 -44.51 13.87
CA PHE A 11 -46.81 -44.52 14.13
C PHE A 11 -45.99 -44.29 12.85
N VAL A 12 -46.35 -44.94 11.73
CA VAL A 12 -45.66 -44.78 10.43
C VAL A 12 -45.88 -43.39 9.81
N LEU A 13 -47.04 -42.76 10.04
CA LEU A 13 -47.31 -41.38 9.59
C LEU A 13 -46.56 -40.34 10.43
N CYS A 14 -46.42 -40.54 11.74
CA CYS A 14 -45.62 -39.67 12.61
C CYS A 14 -44.10 -39.79 12.34
N SER A 15 -43.60 -40.99 11.98
CA SER A 15 -42.18 -41.16 11.63
C SER A 15 -41.78 -40.43 10.35
N ASN A 16 -42.66 -40.41 9.33
CA ASN A 16 -42.40 -39.69 8.08
C ASN A 16 -42.52 -38.17 8.24
N PHE A 17 -43.42 -37.68 9.11
CA PHE A 17 -43.52 -36.25 9.42
C PHE A 17 -42.34 -35.75 10.27
N ALA A 18 -41.84 -36.56 11.21
CA ALA A 18 -40.66 -36.22 12.02
C ALA A 18 -39.37 -36.18 11.18
N LEU A 19 -39.18 -37.13 10.24
CA LEU A 19 -38.04 -37.10 9.32
C LEU A 19 -38.10 -35.92 8.34
N ALA A 20 -39.28 -35.58 7.82
CA ALA A 20 -39.45 -34.42 6.94
C ALA A 20 -39.30 -33.08 7.69
N SER A 21 -39.73 -33.00 8.95
CA SER A 21 -39.53 -31.81 9.79
C SER A 21 -38.08 -31.62 10.21
N ASP A 22 -37.35 -32.71 10.50
CA ASP A 22 -35.93 -32.67 10.84
C ASP A 22 -35.06 -32.32 9.62
N GLN A 23 -35.41 -32.81 8.43
CA GLN A 23 -34.74 -32.40 7.19
C GLN A 23 -35.03 -30.94 6.84
N SER A 24 -36.26 -30.46 7.03
CA SER A 24 -36.61 -29.05 6.80
C SER A 24 -35.93 -28.09 7.77
N SER A 25 -35.78 -28.47 9.05
CA SER A 25 -35.10 -27.65 10.06
C SER A 25 -33.58 -27.63 9.82
N MET A 26 -32.99 -28.76 9.43
CA MET A 26 -31.59 -28.85 9.00
C MET A 26 -31.32 -27.96 7.77
N VAL A 27 -32.15 -28.05 6.73
CA VAL A 27 -32.02 -27.21 5.52
C VAL A 27 -32.17 -25.72 5.85
N SER A 28 -33.12 -25.36 6.72
CA SER A 28 -33.30 -23.97 7.16
C SER A 28 -32.09 -23.46 7.95
N ALA A 29 -31.48 -24.29 8.80
CA ALA A 29 -30.29 -23.93 9.57
C ALA A 29 -29.06 -23.74 8.65
N GLU A 30 -28.83 -24.65 7.71
CA GLU A 30 -27.76 -24.54 6.72
C GLU A 30 -27.94 -23.32 5.80
N PHE A 31 -29.18 -23.02 5.41
CA PHE A 31 -29.48 -21.83 4.62
C PHE A 31 -29.24 -20.54 5.40
N SER A 32 -29.66 -20.50 6.67
CA SER A 32 -29.40 -19.35 7.55
C SER A 32 -27.90 -19.13 7.79
N LYS A 33 -27.14 -20.22 7.96
CA LYS A 33 -25.69 -20.17 8.09
C LYS A 33 -25.03 -19.65 6.82
N THR A 34 -25.41 -20.19 5.67
CA THR A 34 -24.91 -19.75 4.35
C THR A 34 -25.20 -18.26 4.11
N LYS A 35 -26.39 -17.78 4.50
CA LYS A 35 -26.75 -16.36 4.44
C LYS A 35 -25.81 -15.50 5.31
N SER A 36 -25.53 -15.94 6.54
CA SER A 36 -24.60 -15.27 7.45
C SER A 36 -23.17 -15.24 6.88
N ASP A 37 -22.69 -16.36 6.35
CA ASP A 37 -21.34 -16.48 5.78
C ASP A 37 -21.17 -15.59 4.54
N LEU A 38 -22.17 -15.53 3.66
CA LEU A 38 -22.18 -14.62 2.51
C LEU A 38 -22.15 -13.15 2.93
N GLN A 39 -22.93 -12.79 3.95
CA GLN A 39 -22.94 -11.44 4.49
C GLN A 39 -21.59 -11.04 5.10
N ASN A 40 -20.96 -11.96 5.84
CA ASN A 40 -19.63 -11.76 6.41
C ASN A 40 -18.56 -11.62 5.32
N HIS A 41 -18.57 -12.51 4.31
CA HIS A 41 -17.65 -12.44 3.17
C HIS A 41 -17.83 -11.14 2.38
N PHE A 42 -19.06 -10.71 2.13
CA PHE A 42 -19.34 -9.43 1.47
C PHE A 42 -18.73 -8.25 2.24
N ASN A 43 -18.95 -8.19 3.56
CA ASN A 43 -18.41 -7.14 4.41
C ASN A 43 -16.87 -7.15 4.46
N LEU A 44 -16.26 -8.34 4.53
CA LEU A 44 -14.80 -8.49 4.51
C LEU A 44 -14.19 -8.02 3.18
N ILE A 45 -14.77 -8.40 2.04
CA ILE A 45 -14.28 -7.98 0.72
C ILE A 45 -14.42 -6.46 0.56
N LYS A 46 -15.56 -5.88 0.96
CA LYS A 46 -15.78 -4.43 0.96
C LYS A 46 -14.80 -3.68 1.85
N LYS A 47 -14.46 -4.22 3.02
CA LYS A 47 -13.42 -3.66 3.89
C LYS A 47 -12.07 -3.72 3.19
N SER A 48 -11.68 -4.87 2.65
CA SER A 48 -10.41 -5.05 1.96
C SER A 48 -10.27 -4.13 0.74
N LEU A 49 -11.32 -3.90 -0.05
CA LEU A 49 -11.31 -2.93 -1.16
C LEU A 49 -11.04 -1.49 -0.68
N ARG A 50 -11.62 -1.08 0.45
CA ARG A 50 -11.34 0.24 1.06
C ARG A 50 -9.92 0.33 1.58
N ASP A 51 -9.43 -0.70 2.24
CA ASP A 51 -8.05 -0.76 2.75
C ASP A 51 -7.05 -0.67 1.58
N LEU A 52 -7.29 -1.40 0.48
CA LEU A 52 -6.48 -1.32 -0.75
C LEU A 52 -6.51 0.07 -1.40
N GLU A 53 -7.65 0.76 -1.39
CA GLU A 53 -7.74 2.14 -1.89
C GLU A 53 -6.90 3.10 -1.05
N LEU A 54 -6.92 2.95 0.28
CA LEU A 54 -6.07 3.72 1.19
C LEU A 54 -4.58 3.41 0.97
N GLU A 55 -4.21 2.15 0.76
CA GLU A 55 -2.84 1.75 0.44
C GLU A 55 -2.39 2.31 -0.91
N LYS A 56 -3.25 2.31 -1.94
CA LYS A 56 -2.96 2.93 -3.25
C LYS A 56 -2.70 4.43 -3.10
N ALA A 57 -3.54 5.14 -2.35
CA ALA A 57 -3.36 6.55 -2.07
C ALA A 57 -2.06 6.83 -1.29
N LYS A 58 -1.71 5.96 -0.35
CA LYS A 58 -0.45 6.04 0.41
C LYS A 58 0.77 5.84 -0.49
N ALA A 59 0.78 4.79 -1.32
CA ALA A 59 1.86 4.50 -2.26
C ALA A 59 2.10 5.67 -3.25
N ILE A 60 1.02 6.27 -3.79
CA ILE A 60 1.12 7.47 -4.64
C ILE A 60 1.76 8.65 -3.88
N ARG A 61 1.37 8.86 -2.62
CA ARG A 61 1.92 9.94 -1.79
C ARG A 61 3.41 9.74 -1.52
N GLU A 62 3.81 8.50 -1.19
CA GLU A 62 5.20 8.14 -0.93
C GLU A 62 6.06 8.30 -2.19
N ALA A 63 5.57 7.87 -3.35
CA ALA A 63 6.25 8.09 -4.63
C ALA A 63 6.43 9.58 -4.92
N LYS A 64 5.40 10.40 -4.77
CA LYS A 64 5.52 11.86 -4.96
C LYS A 64 6.48 12.51 -3.96
N ALA A 65 6.48 12.05 -2.71
CA ALA A 65 7.45 12.52 -1.71
C ALA A 65 8.89 12.12 -2.09
N GLN A 66 9.07 10.94 -2.69
CA GLN A 66 10.37 10.53 -3.23
C GLN A 66 10.77 11.39 -4.43
N ALA A 67 9.84 11.77 -5.32
CA ALA A 67 10.13 12.67 -6.43
C ALA A 67 10.69 14.03 -5.97
N LEU A 68 10.20 14.55 -4.85
CA LEU A 68 10.74 15.78 -4.24
C LEU A 68 12.18 15.58 -3.76
N LYS A 69 12.47 14.44 -3.11
CA LYS A 69 13.85 14.10 -2.69
C LYS A 69 14.78 13.91 -3.88
N ASP A 70 14.30 13.31 -4.96
CA ASP A 70 15.07 13.14 -6.19
C ASP A 70 15.42 14.52 -6.79
N GLN A 71 14.46 15.47 -6.77
CA GLN A 71 14.68 16.84 -7.21
C GLN A 71 15.66 17.61 -6.33
N GLU A 72 15.61 17.43 -5.01
CA GLU A 72 16.61 17.97 -4.08
C GLU A 72 18.00 17.40 -4.37
N GLY A 73 18.09 16.09 -4.62
CA GLY A 73 19.33 15.41 -4.99
C GLY A 73 19.93 15.95 -6.28
N ILE A 74 19.11 16.16 -7.32
CA ILE A 74 19.55 16.78 -8.59
C ILE A 74 20.21 18.13 -8.31
N LYS A 75 19.54 19.02 -7.56
CA LYS A 75 20.09 20.34 -7.22
C LYS A 75 21.38 20.25 -6.41
N ALA A 76 21.46 19.32 -5.47
CA ALA A 76 22.65 19.11 -4.66
C ALA A 76 23.85 18.66 -5.53
N PHE A 77 23.63 17.71 -6.43
CA PHE A 77 24.65 17.25 -7.36
C PHE A 77 25.05 18.31 -8.39
N GLU A 78 24.11 19.09 -8.94
CA GLU A 78 24.41 20.21 -9.84
C GLU A 78 25.26 21.27 -9.14
N THR A 79 24.91 21.62 -7.90
CA THR A 79 25.71 22.55 -7.08
C THR A 79 27.11 22.00 -6.84
N TYR A 80 27.21 20.70 -6.58
CA TYR A 80 28.49 20.05 -6.34
C TYR A 80 29.35 19.93 -7.61
N ASP A 81 28.75 19.74 -8.79
CA ASP A 81 29.47 19.77 -10.07
C ASP A 81 30.14 21.13 -10.31
N VAL A 82 29.45 22.24 -10.01
CA VAL A 82 30.01 23.59 -10.09
C VAL A 82 31.19 23.76 -9.12
N LEU A 83 31.05 23.25 -7.90
CA LEU A 83 32.09 23.30 -6.87
C LEU A 83 33.34 22.51 -7.27
N ILE A 84 33.17 21.28 -7.78
CA ILE A 84 34.30 20.50 -8.31
C ILE A 84 34.91 21.20 -9.54
N SER A 85 34.08 21.69 -10.45
CA SER A 85 34.57 22.37 -11.66
C SER A 85 35.34 23.66 -11.35
N SER A 86 35.05 24.35 -10.26
CA SER A 86 35.75 25.58 -9.85
C SER A 86 37.03 25.34 -9.05
N ARG A 87 37.15 24.20 -8.35
CA ARG A 87 38.33 23.88 -7.52
C ARG A 87 39.45 23.18 -8.26
N TYR A 88 39.11 22.43 -9.30
CA TYR A 88 40.06 21.58 -10.04
C TYR A 88 40.33 22.12 -11.46
N VAL A 89 40.47 23.44 -11.57
CA VAL A 89 40.92 24.15 -12.79
C VAL A 89 42.40 24.51 -12.69
N ASP A 90 43.07 24.59 -13.83
CA ASP A 90 44.44 25.09 -13.95
C ASP A 90 44.48 26.63 -13.87
N ASN A 91 45.70 27.15 -13.95
CA ASN A 91 45.99 28.58 -13.94
C ASN A 91 45.40 29.35 -15.15
N GLU A 92 44.93 28.64 -16.19
CA GLU A 92 44.25 29.21 -17.37
C GLU A 92 42.72 29.09 -17.26
N GLY A 93 42.21 28.55 -16.15
CA GLY A 93 40.78 28.30 -15.94
C GLY A 93 40.27 27.06 -16.68
N LYS A 94 41.14 26.21 -17.23
CA LYS A 94 40.77 24.95 -17.87
C LYS A 94 40.78 23.82 -16.86
N TYR A 95 39.80 22.94 -17.00
CA TYR A 95 39.61 21.84 -16.07
C TYR A 95 40.71 20.78 -16.18
N LEU A 96 41.34 20.41 -15.06
CA LEU A 96 42.37 19.38 -15.00
C LEU A 96 41.78 18.05 -14.55
N SER A 97 41.47 17.19 -15.52
CA SER A 97 40.92 15.85 -15.25
C SER A 97 41.87 14.92 -14.50
N SER A 98 43.18 15.20 -14.53
CA SER A 98 44.24 14.40 -13.90
C SER A 98 44.46 14.70 -12.41
N LEU A 99 43.87 15.76 -11.86
CA LEU A 99 43.99 16.08 -10.44
C LEU A 99 43.21 15.09 -9.60
N GLU A 100 43.79 14.64 -8.49
CA GLU A 100 43.08 13.86 -7.48
C GLU A 100 42.15 14.78 -6.66
N VAL A 101 40.93 14.31 -6.42
CA VAL A 101 39.96 14.98 -5.56
C VAL A 101 40.43 14.89 -4.11
N SER A 102 40.29 15.98 -3.36
CA SER A 102 40.65 16.00 -1.95
C SER A 102 39.86 14.94 -1.16
N PRO A 103 40.44 14.35 -0.10
CA PRO A 103 39.75 13.36 0.72
C PRO A 103 38.38 13.84 1.24
N LYS A 104 38.29 15.13 1.61
CA LYS A 104 37.05 15.75 2.09
C LYS A 104 35.99 15.85 1.00
N ASP A 105 36.37 16.21 -0.23
CA ASP A 105 35.42 16.27 -1.34
C ASP A 105 34.96 14.87 -1.76
N HIS A 106 35.85 13.89 -1.68
CA HIS A 106 35.48 12.49 -1.88
C HIS A 106 34.47 12.00 -0.82
N GLU A 107 34.69 12.32 0.46
CA GLU A 107 33.75 12.01 1.54
C GLU A 107 32.38 12.67 1.32
N ASN A 108 32.36 13.96 0.96
CA ASN A 108 31.12 14.68 0.66
C ASN A 108 30.36 14.06 -0.52
N LEU A 109 31.06 13.63 -1.57
CA LEU A 109 30.44 12.87 -2.67
C LEU A 109 29.80 11.59 -2.15
N ASN A 110 30.51 10.81 -1.34
CA ASN A 110 29.96 9.57 -0.78
C ASN A 110 28.70 9.82 0.05
N VAL A 111 28.66 10.91 0.82
CA VAL A 111 27.45 11.33 1.54
C VAL A 111 26.30 11.60 0.58
N LEU A 112 26.50 12.40 -0.48
CA LEU A 112 25.47 12.68 -1.48
C LEU A 112 24.94 11.41 -2.16
N PHE A 113 25.86 10.52 -2.57
CA PHE A 113 25.53 9.23 -3.19
C PHE A 113 24.72 8.34 -2.25
N GLN A 114 25.08 8.27 -0.97
CA GLN A 114 24.32 7.49 0.01
C GLN A 114 22.96 8.11 0.33
N SER A 115 22.89 9.44 0.49
CA SER A 115 21.66 10.14 0.85
C SER A 115 20.60 10.07 -0.25
N TYR A 116 20.98 10.25 -1.51
CA TYR A 116 20.02 10.39 -2.62
C TYR A 116 19.91 9.14 -3.49
N LEU A 117 20.99 8.37 -3.65
CA LEU A 117 21.00 7.20 -4.54
C LEU A 117 21.11 5.86 -3.79
N ARG A 118 21.38 5.89 -2.47
CA ARG A 118 21.58 4.69 -1.63
C ARG A 118 22.61 3.72 -2.20
N THR A 119 23.63 4.24 -2.90
CA THR A 119 24.69 3.44 -3.50
C THR A 119 25.82 3.18 -2.53
N ASN A 120 26.61 2.16 -2.83
CA ASN A 120 27.87 1.92 -2.14
C ASN A 120 28.81 3.12 -2.28
N PRO A 121 29.63 3.42 -1.26
CA PRO A 121 30.62 4.49 -1.35
C PRO A 121 31.64 4.19 -2.45
N LEU A 122 32.09 5.25 -3.12
CA LEU A 122 33.22 5.23 -4.03
C LEU A 122 34.49 4.87 -3.23
N VAL A 123 35.29 3.95 -3.77
CA VAL A 123 36.49 3.42 -3.12
C VAL A 123 37.73 3.76 -3.95
N GLY A 124 38.84 4.03 -3.26
CA GLY A 124 40.13 4.31 -3.88
C GLY A 124 40.35 5.79 -4.19
N ARG A 125 41.38 6.07 -5.00
CA ARG A 125 41.69 7.44 -5.41
C ARG A 125 40.76 7.87 -6.53
N LEU A 126 40.14 9.03 -6.36
CA LEU A 126 39.19 9.58 -7.33
C LEU A 126 39.80 10.80 -8.02
N SER A 127 40.06 10.70 -9.33
CA SER A 127 40.44 11.88 -10.11
C SER A 127 39.22 12.79 -10.31
N ALA A 128 39.44 14.10 -10.44
CA ALA A 128 38.40 15.07 -10.66
C ALA A 128 37.54 14.69 -11.88
N GLY A 129 38.16 14.28 -13.00
CA GLY A 129 37.44 13.89 -14.21
C GLY A 129 36.56 12.63 -14.04
N HIS A 130 36.89 11.75 -13.09
CA HIS A 130 36.01 10.64 -12.71
C HIS A 130 34.89 11.10 -11.77
N ALA A 131 35.19 11.98 -10.81
CA ALA A 131 34.16 12.56 -9.92
C ALA A 131 33.05 13.25 -10.72
N ARG A 132 33.39 14.06 -11.73
CA ARG A 132 32.38 14.70 -12.59
C ARG A 132 31.56 13.71 -13.40
N ARG A 133 32.17 12.65 -13.92
CA ARG A 133 31.43 11.58 -14.61
C ARG A 133 30.45 10.89 -13.68
N TYR A 134 30.85 10.63 -12.43
CA TYR A 134 29.95 10.10 -11.41
C TYR A 134 28.83 11.08 -11.07
N ILE A 135 29.12 12.38 -10.90
CA ILE A 135 28.10 13.40 -10.65
C ILE A 135 27.11 13.50 -11.81
N SER A 136 27.60 13.51 -13.06
CA SER A 136 26.74 13.52 -14.25
C SER A 136 25.83 12.29 -14.29
N TRP A 137 26.39 11.11 -14.07
CA TRP A 137 25.61 9.86 -13.98
C TRP A 137 24.55 9.94 -12.87
N ALA A 138 24.91 10.48 -11.70
CA ALA A 138 23.99 10.64 -10.57
C ALA A 138 22.83 11.57 -10.91
N ILE A 139 23.10 12.70 -11.58
CA ILE A 139 22.08 13.64 -12.04
C ILE A 139 21.13 12.98 -13.03
N ASP A 140 21.67 12.31 -14.05
CA ASP A 140 20.87 11.62 -15.07
C ASP A 140 20.00 10.53 -14.43
N ARG A 141 20.58 9.75 -13.51
CA ARG A 141 19.86 8.72 -12.78
C ARG A 141 18.73 9.28 -11.92
N LEU A 142 18.96 10.38 -11.19
CA LEU A 142 17.92 11.02 -10.40
C LEU A 142 16.83 11.66 -11.27
N LYS A 143 17.16 12.17 -12.45
CA LYS A 143 16.16 12.65 -13.42
C LYS A 143 15.24 11.54 -13.89
N GLU A 144 15.79 10.38 -14.22
CA GLU A 144 15.00 9.18 -14.54
C GLU A 144 14.08 8.80 -13.38
N LEU A 145 14.62 8.65 -12.16
CA LEU A 145 13.84 8.29 -10.97
C LEU A 145 12.74 9.31 -10.67
N HIS A 146 13.06 10.60 -10.76
CA HIS A 146 12.10 11.67 -10.56
C HIS A 146 10.93 11.57 -11.54
N GLN A 147 11.17 11.29 -12.82
CA GLN A 147 10.10 11.12 -13.81
C GLN A 147 9.16 9.96 -13.44
N PHE A 148 9.70 8.84 -12.97
CA PHE A 148 8.90 7.71 -12.53
C PHE A 148 8.10 8.01 -11.26
N ASN A 149 8.68 8.76 -10.33
CA ASN A 149 8.10 9.03 -9.02
C ASN A 149 7.12 10.23 -9.03
N ALA A 150 7.29 11.18 -9.95
CA ALA A 150 6.46 12.38 -10.04
C ALA A 150 5.04 12.07 -10.52
N ASP A 151 4.91 11.12 -11.45
CA ASP A 151 3.62 10.62 -11.94
C ASP A 151 3.56 9.08 -11.81
N PRO A 152 3.31 8.58 -10.58
CA PRO A 152 3.31 7.16 -10.31
C PRO A 152 2.04 6.50 -10.87
N SER A 153 2.22 5.39 -11.55
CA SER A 153 1.20 4.60 -12.22
C SER A 153 1.49 3.11 -12.08
N GLU A 154 0.51 2.28 -12.40
CA GLU A 154 0.65 0.81 -12.38
C GLU A 154 1.71 0.30 -13.37
N LYS A 155 2.15 1.11 -14.34
CA LYS A 155 3.17 0.72 -15.33
C LYS A 155 4.60 1.02 -14.89
N ASN A 156 4.78 1.96 -13.99
CA ASN A 156 6.10 2.44 -13.56
C ASN A 156 6.33 2.32 -12.05
N ASN A 157 5.34 1.86 -11.30
CA ASN A 157 5.45 1.60 -9.87
C ASN A 157 4.96 0.16 -9.56
N PRO A 158 5.84 -0.73 -9.09
CA PRO A 158 5.50 -2.14 -8.86
C PRO A 158 4.49 -2.31 -7.72
N ASP A 159 4.52 -1.46 -6.70
CA ASP A 159 3.56 -1.52 -5.59
C ASP A 159 2.15 -1.19 -6.09
N LEU A 160 2.02 -0.18 -6.95
CA LEU A 160 0.73 0.15 -7.58
C LEU A 160 0.23 -0.96 -8.50
N GLU A 161 1.12 -1.65 -9.23
CA GLU A 161 0.74 -2.81 -10.05
C GLU A 161 0.15 -3.95 -9.19
N ILE A 162 0.81 -4.27 -8.07
CA ILE A 162 0.37 -5.32 -7.14
C ILE A 162 -0.98 -4.94 -6.53
N LEU A 163 -1.12 -3.70 -6.03
CA LEU A 163 -2.36 -3.21 -5.43
C LEU A 163 -3.52 -3.22 -6.44
N ALA A 164 -3.27 -2.85 -7.70
CA ALA A 164 -4.28 -2.91 -8.75
C ALA A 164 -4.73 -4.34 -9.04
N ARG A 165 -3.81 -5.31 -9.06
CA ARG A 165 -4.12 -6.73 -9.22
C ARG A 165 -4.98 -7.25 -8.08
N MET A 166 -4.59 -6.97 -6.82
CA MET A 166 -5.36 -7.35 -5.63
C MET A 166 -6.75 -6.70 -5.63
N THR A 167 -6.85 -5.44 -6.05
CA THR A 167 -8.14 -4.74 -6.17
C THR A 167 -9.06 -5.47 -7.14
N LYS A 168 -8.54 -5.81 -8.33
CA LYS A 168 -9.31 -6.54 -9.35
C LYS A 168 -9.75 -7.93 -8.88
N GLU A 169 -8.88 -8.66 -8.17
CA GLU A 169 -9.22 -9.97 -7.58
C GLU A 169 -10.35 -9.86 -6.55
N ASN A 170 -10.32 -8.82 -5.72
CA ASN A 170 -11.37 -8.55 -4.74
C ASN A 170 -12.68 -8.08 -5.40
N GLU A 171 -12.62 -7.27 -6.46
CA GLU A 171 -13.79 -6.89 -7.25
C GLU A 171 -14.47 -8.10 -7.90
N ASN A 172 -13.69 -9.01 -8.48
CA ASN A 172 -14.21 -10.27 -9.03
C ASN A 172 -14.86 -11.15 -7.95
N SER A 173 -14.21 -11.22 -6.78
CA SER A 173 -14.74 -11.96 -5.63
C SER A 173 -16.05 -11.35 -5.12
N LEU A 174 -16.12 -10.01 -5.06
CA LEU A 174 -17.34 -9.27 -4.71
C LEU A 174 -18.47 -9.57 -5.69
N GLY A 175 -18.18 -9.56 -7.00
CA GLY A 175 -19.16 -9.90 -8.04
C GLY A 175 -19.71 -11.32 -7.86
N THR A 176 -18.83 -12.28 -7.57
CA THR A 176 -19.20 -13.68 -7.33
C THR A 176 -20.10 -13.84 -6.09
N VAL A 177 -19.74 -13.20 -4.97
CA VAL A 177 -20.56 -13.21 -3.74
C VAL A 177 -21.93 -12.57 -4.00
N THR A 178 -21.96 -11.47 -4.75
CA THR A 178 -23.21 -10.77 -5.10
C THR A 178 -24.11 -11.65 -5.96
N GLU A 179 -23.55 -12.36 -6.95
CA GLU A 179 -24.29 -13.29 -7.80
C GLU A 179 -24.86 -14.47 -7.00
N LEU A 180 -24.04 -15.06 -6.12
CA LEU A 180 -24.47 -16.18 -5.26
C LEU A 180 -25.58 -15.76 -4.30
N ALA A 181 -25.46 -14.57 -3.69
CA ALA A 181 -26.51 -14.03 -2.83
C ALA A 181 -27.82 -13.80 -3.59
N SER A 182 -27.74 -13.29 -4.83
CA SER A 182 -28.92 -13.12 -5.70
C SER A 182 -29.60 -14.46 -6.00
N ARG A 183 -28.84 -15.51 -6.33
CA ARG A 183 -29.37 -16.87 -6.56
C ARG A 183 -30.05 -17.47 -5.34
N LEU A 184 -29.57 -17.12 -4.13
CA LEU A 184 -30.14 -17.56 -2.86
C LEU A 184 -31.24 -16.61 -2.34
N GLY A 185 -31.60 -15.54 -3.05
CA GLY A 185 -32.58 -14.57 -2.58
C GLY A 185 -32.15 -13.82 -1.31
N VAL A 186 -30.84 -13.79 -1.02
CA VAL A 186 -30.26 -13.09 0.12
C VAL A 186 -30.04 -11.63 -0.26
N LYS A 187 -30.68 -10.71 0.47
CA LYS A 187 -30.31 -9.29 0.44
C LYS A 187 -29.04 -9.10 1.25
N LEU A 188 -27.97 -8.71 0.58
CA LEU A 188 -26.73 -8.28 1.23
C LEU A 188 -26.93 -6.85 1.69
N GLU A 189 -26.85 -6.63 3.00
CA GLU A 189 -26.91 -5.28 3.55
C GLU A 189 -25.49 -4.78 3.78
N GLU A 190 -25.20 -3.53 3.39
CA GLU A 190 -23.94 -2.93 3.79
C GLU A 190 -23.99 -2.68 5.29
N ALA A 191 -23.15 -3.41 6.05
CA ALA A 191 -22.89 -3.02 7.42
C ALA A 191 -22.30 -1.61 7.36
N SER A 192 -23.09 -0.63 7.80
CA SER A 192 -22.70 0.78 7.77
C SER A 192 -21.45 0.94 8.62
N ALA A 193 -20.29 1.03 7.97
CA ALA A 193 -18.98 1.11 8.61
C ALA A 193 -18.79 2.38 9.46
N LEU A 194 -19.82 3.23 9.57
CA LEU A 194 -19.91 4.30 10.55
C LEU A 194 -19.93 3.81 12.00
N ALA A 195 -20.33 2.57 12.28
CA ALA A 195 -20.39 2.06 13.65
C ALA A 195 -19.01 1.75 14.27
N GLU A 196 -17.96 1.55 13.47
CA GLU A 196 -16.61 1.22 13.97
C GLU A 196 -15.59 2.37 13.86
N MET A 197 -15.94 3.50 13.22
CA MET A 197 -15.03 4.65 13.00
C MET A 197 -15.22 5.82 13.99
N GLY A 198 -15.81 5.57 15.17
CA GLY A 198 -15.91 6.57 16.24
C GLY A 198 -14.66 6.74 17.11
N LYS A 199 -13.56 6.04 16.81
CA LYS A 199 -12.29 6.18 17.54
C LYS A 199 -11.14 6.38 16.56
N ASP A 200 -10.89 7.65 16.26
CA ASP A 200 -9.62 8.10 15.71
C ASP A 200 -8.52 7.85 16.76
N PRO A 201 -7.49 7.00 16.48
CA PRO A 201 -6.38 6.79 17.40
C PRO A 201 -5.41 7.98 17.47
N ASN A 202 -5.62 9.05 16.69
CA ASN A 202 -4.80 10.26 16.69
C ASN A 202 -5.42 11.48 17.40
N GLN A 203 -6.53 11.33 18.14
CA GLN A 203 -6.88 12.34 19.14
C GLN A 203 -6.01 12.20 20.39
N VAL A 204 -4.73 12.52 20.23
CA VAL A 204 -3.88 12.93 21.34
C VAL A 204 -4.49 14.22 21.87
N SER A 205 -5.12 14.09 23.03
CA SER A 205 -5.57 15.15 23.91
C SER A 205 -4.56 16.30 23.94
N GLU A 206 -4.86 17.38 23.21
CA GLU A 206 -4.33 18.71 23.51
C GLU A 206 -4.94 19.15 24.85
N ARG A 207 -4.39 18.61 25.94
CA ARG A 207 -4.48 19.26 27.24
C ARG A 207 -3.64 20.52 27.14
N ALA A 208 -4.29 21.63 26.84
CA ALA A 208 -3.74 22.96 27.07
C ALA A 208 -3.23 23.04 28.52
N PRO A 209 -1.96 23.42 28.78
CA PRO A 209 -1.50 23.65 30.14
C PRO A 209 -2.19 24.89 30.70
N ALA A 210 -2.69 24.74 31.91
CA ALA A 210 -3.40 25.76 32.67
C ALA A 210 -2.61 27.08 32.75
N SER A 211 -3.35 28.18 32.59
CA SER A 211 -2.89 29.56 32.80
C SER A 211 -2.14 29.70 34.13
N VAL A 212 -0.86 30.10 34.06
CA VAL A 212 -0.11 30.61 35.21
C VAL A 212 -0.65 32.00 35.52
N ARG A 213 -1.32 32.12 36.66
CA ARG A 213 -1.78 33.38 37.24
C ARG A 213 -0.56 34.06 37.88
N THR A 214 0.04 35.02 37.20
CA THR A 214 1.00 35.94 37.82
C THR A 214 0.24 36.89 38.76
N ARG A 215 0.67 36.94 40.02
CA ARG A 215 0.52 38.10 40.91
C ARG A 215 1.84 38.84 40.91
#